data_AF-A0A7S0U977-F1
#
_entry.id   AF-A0A7S0U977-F1
#
_cell.length_a   1.000
_cell.length_b   1.000
_cell.length_c   1.000
_cell.angle_alpha   90.00
_cell.angle_beta   90.00
_cell.angle_gamma   90.00
#
_symmetry.space_group_name_H-M   'P 1'
#
loop_
_entity.id
_entity.type
_entity.pdbx_description
1 polymer ?
#
loop_
_entity_poly.entity_id
_entity_poly.type
_entity_poly.pdbx_seq_one_letter_code
_entity_poly.pdbx_strand_id
1 'polypeptide(L)'
;MGFPEYGHFVLMLMQMLQQDMRKFFAIYVIFLFGFSHLLYISSDQQNSGYFSFLDAMRVGFQAVLQQVDLNMENEKQLGPWSVNLVLVIVLCNFFLVSLVLVNLLIAMMSSTYEDINQGAKRQWNLVRARIITNIDKEMSEKERKNKQHMYWEWEDVHKDGERFMTFTTSENLESYLAERSQELEE
;
A
#
# COMPACT_ATOMS: atom_id res chain seq x y z
N MET A 1 22.14 -2.45 17.39
CA MET A 1 22.34 -3.09 16.07
C MET A 1 21.02 -2.99 15.33
N GLY A 2 20.87 -2.01 14.44
CA GLY A 2 19.68 -1.84 13.62
C GLY A 2 20.15 -1.57 12.20
N PHE A 3 19.79 -2.44 11.26
CA PHE A 3 20.13 -2.26 9.86
C PHE A 3 19.39 -1.01 9.35
N PRO A 4 20.10 0.06 8.96
CA PRO A 4 19.48 1.34 8.58
C PRO A 4 18.54 1.24 7.39
N GLU A 5 18.67 0.19 6.56
CA GLU A 5 17.79 -0.07 5.41
C GLU A 5 16.34 -0.38 5.81
N TYR A 6 16.10 -1.11 6.90
CA TYR A 6 14.73 -1.43 7.33
C TYR A 6 14.09 -0.28 8.12
N GLY A 7 14.87 0.66 8.65
CA GLY A 7 14.34 1.78 9.45
C GLY A 7 13.39 2.66 8.64
N HIS A 8 13.75 2.98 7.40
CA HIS A 8 12.91 3.78 6.51
C HIS A 8 11.59 3.06 6.16
N PHE A 9 11.68 1.78 5.80
CA PHE A 9 10.51 0.95 5.48
C PHE A 9 9.55 0.82 6.67
N VAL A 10 10.08 0.57 7.87
CA VAL A 10 9.25 0.45 9.08
C VAL A 10 8.56 1.76 9.41
N LEU A 11 9.24 2.90 9.26
CA LEU A 11 8.62 4.22 9.47
C LEU A 11 7.50 4.51 8.46
N MET A 12 7.70 4.14 7.19
CA MET A 12 6.64 4.23 6.17
C MET A 12 5.42 3.37 6.54
N LEU A 13 5.67 2.12 6.94
CA LEU A 13 4.61 1.19 7.34
C LEU A 13 3.86 1.69 8.57
N MET A 14 4.56 2.24 9.56
CA MET A 14 3.94 2.77 10.78
C MET A 14 3.06 4.00 10.50
N GLN A 15 3.45 4.86 9.56
CA GLN A 15 2.63 6.01 9.16
C GLN A 15 1.36 5.58 8.43
N MET A 16 1.48 4.63 7.49
CA MET A 16 0.35 4.00 6.81
C MET A 16 -0.60 3.33 7.82
N LEU A 17 -0.05 2.51 8.73
CA LEU A 17 -0.83 1.82 9.75
C LEU A 17 -1.54 2.78 10.69
N GLN A 18 -0.91 3.89 11.13
CA GLN A 18 -1.59 4.82 12.03
C GLN A 18 -2.66 5.65 11.33
N GLN A 19 -2.40 6.19 10.14
CA GLN A 19 -3.32 7.12 9.49
C GLN A 19 -4.49 6.40 8.81
N ASP A 20 -4.21 5.32 8.09
CA ASP A 20 -5.20 4.67 7.24
C ASP A 20 -6.07 3.70 8.05
N MET A 21 -5.50 3.05 9.08
CA MET A 21 -6.30 2.21 9.99
C MET A 21 -7.31 3.00 10.82
N ARG A 22 -7.04 4.27 11.16
CA ARG A 22 -8.02 5.09 11.90
C ARG A 22 -9.27 5.39 11.07
N LYS A 23 -9.08 5.76 9.79
CA LYS A 23 -10.18 6.01 8.85
C LYS A 23 -10.94 4.71 8.57
N PHE A 24 -10.22 3.61 8.39
CA PHE A 24 -10.77 2.28 8.23
C PHE A 24 -11.65 1.88 9.43
N PHE A 25 -11.15 2.06 10.66
CA PHE A 25 -11.89 1.71 11.86
C PHE A 25 -13.17 2.56 12.01
N ALA A 26 -13.13 3.84 11.64
CA ALA A 26 -14.31 4.70 11.66
C ALA A 26 -15.42 4.19 10.71
N ILE A 27 -15.06 3.81 9.48
CA ILE A 27 -16.01 3.24 8.50
C ILE A 27 -16.53 1.89 8.99
N TYR A 28 -15.67 1.05 9.56
CA TYR A 28 -16.06 -0.21 10.15
C TYR A 28 -17.11 -0.05 11.27
N VAL A 29 -16.90 0.89 12.19
CA VAL A 29 -17.86 1.16 13.28
C VAL A 29 -19.24 1.55 12.72
N ILE A 30 -19.31 2.35 11.65
CA ILE A 30 -20.58 2.72 11.00
C ILE A 30 -21.32 1.47 10.49
N PHE A 31 -20.61 0.59 9.78
CA PHE A 31 -21.20 -0.68 9.32
C PHE A 31 -21.61 -1.57 10.49
N LEU A 32 -20.76 -1.70 11.51
CA LEU A 32 -21.05 -2.50 12.70
C LEU A 32 -22.37 -2.07 13.33
N PHE A 33 -22.57 -0.77 13.60
CA PHE A 33 -23.84 -0.26 14.13
C PHE A 33 -25.03 -0.55 13.20
N GLY A 34 -24.87 -0.34 11.89
CA GLY A 34 -25.94 -0.59 10.91
C GLY A 34 -26.38 -2.06 10.87
N PHE A 35 -25.43 -2.98 10.80
CA PHE A 35 -25.72 -4.41 10.76
C PHE A 35 -26.20 -4.94 12.12
N SER A 36 -25.65 -4.47 13.24
CA SER A 36 -26.15 -4.82 14.57
C SER A 36 -27.59 -4.36 14.79
N HIS A 37 -27.96 -3.19 14.28
CA HIS A 37 -29.34 -2.71 14.33
C HIS A 37 -30.28 -3.55 13.46
N LEU A 38 -29.86 -3.93 12.24
CA LEU A 38 -30.63 -4.81 11.36
C LEU A 38 -30.86 -6.20 11.96
N LEU A 39 -29.82 -6.80 12.55
CA LEU A 39 -29.92 -8.07 13.26
C LEU A 39 -30.83 -7.97 14.48
N TYR A 40 -30.68 -6.91 15.28
CA TYR A 40 -31.53 -6.68 16.45
C TYR A 40 -33.02 -6.60 16.08
N ILE A 41 -33.39 -5.84 15.05
CA ILE A 41 -34.79 -5.76 14.57
C ILE A 41 -35.29 -7.10 14.06
N SER A 42 -34.46 -7.83 13.30
CA SER A 42 -34.83 -9.12 12.74
C SER A 42 -35.12 -10.17 13.83
N SER A 43 -34.45 -10.06 14.98
CA SER A 43 -34.61 -10.96 16.13
C SER A 43 -35.68 -10.49 17.12
N ASP A 44 -35.88 -9.19 17.30
CA ASP A 44 -36.88 -8.60 18.22
C ASP A 44 -38.33 -8.96 17.83
N GLN A 45 -38.56 -9.17 16.52
CA GLN A 45 -39.87 -9.59 16.00
C GLN A 45 -40.36 -10.95 16.54
N GLN A 46 -39.50 -11.71 17.22
CA GLN A 46 -39.77 -13.08 17.66
C GLN A 46 -39.59 -13.33 19.17
N ASN A 47 -39.76 -12.31 20.02
CA ASN A 47 -40.10 -12.42 21.45
C ASN A 47 -39.37 -13.54 22.26
N SER A 48 -38.10 -13.82 21.96
CA SER A 48 -37.22 -14.68 22.73
C SER A 48 -36.28 -13.78 23.52
N GLY A 49 -36.67 -13.48 24.76
CA GLY A 49 -36.15 -12.38 25.58
C GLY A 49 -34.69 -12.47 26.07
N TYR A 50 -33.73 -12.73 25.18
CA TYR A 50 -32.30 -12.72 25.50
C TYR A 50 -31.40 -12.07 24.44
N PHE A 51 -31.88 -11.80 23.21
CA PHE A 51 -31.04 -11.18 22.19
C PHE A 51 -30.96 -9.66 22.39
N SER A 52 -29.93 -9.21 23.09
CA SER A 52 -29.68 -7.78 23.29
C SER A 52 -28.98 -7.18 22.08
N PHE A 53 -29.06 -5.86 21.92
CA PHE A 53 -28.27 -5.13 20.92
C PHE A 53 -26.76 -5.44 21.03
N LEU A 54 -26.25 -5.66 22.24
CA LEU A 54 -24.85 -6.05 22.47
C LEU A 54 -24.54 -7.45 21.91
N ASP A 55 -25.49 -8.38 21.93
CA ASP A 55 -25.32 -9.70 21.32
C ASP A 55 -25.30 -9.58 19.80
N ALA A 56 -26.16 -8.73 19.23
CA ALA A 56 -26.12 -8.39 17.81
C ALA A 56 -24.79 -7.73 17.40
N MET A 57 -24.23 -6.90 18.27
CA MET A 57 -22.89 -6.30 18.07
C MET A 57 -21.77 -7.34 18.15
N ARG A 58 -21.87 -8.28 19.09
CA ARG A 58 -20.92 -9.40 19.19
C ARG A 58 -20.95 -10.28 17.95
N VAL A 59 -22.14 -10.64 17.46
CA VAL A 59 -22.31 -11.44 16.23
C VAL A 59 -21.76 -10.68 15.01
N GLY A 60 -22.06 -9.38 14.88
CA GLY A 60 -21.52 -8.54 13.82
C GLY A 60 -19.98 -8.42 13.87
N PHE A 61 -19.39 -8.37 15.07
CA PHE A 61 -17.94 -8.40 15.23
C PHE A 61 -17.32 -9.75 14.84
N GLN A 62 -17.92 -10.85 15.31
CA GLN A 62 -17.49 -12.21 14.93
C GLN A 62 -17.64 -12.48 13.43
N ALA A 63 -18.62 -11.87 12.76
CA ALA A 63 -18.84 -12.00 11.32
C ALA A 63 -17.64 -11.47 10.52
N VAL A 64 -17.03 -10.38 10.97
CA VAL A 64 -15.81 -9.84 10.36
C VAL A 64 -14.60 -10.73 10.61
N LEU A 65 -14.48 -11.29 11.81
CA LEU A 65 -13.43 -12.28 12.12
C LEU A 65 -13.66 -13.64 11.45
N GLN A 66 -14.78 -13.80 10.73
CA GLN A 66 -15.19 -15.07 10.13
C GLN A 66 -15.37 -16.19 11.17
N GLN A 67 -15.75 -15.83 12.40
CA GLN A 67 -15.93 -16.72 13.55
C GLN A 67 -17.40 -16.92 13.94
N VAL A 68 -18.33 -16.66 13.02
CA VAL A 68 -19.77 -16.87 13.29
C VAL A 68 -20.09 -18.35 13.17
N ASP A 69 -20.69 -18.90 14.22
CA ASP A 69 -21.29 -20.23 14.16
C ASP A 69 -22.63 -20.12 13.41
N LEU A 70 -22.67 -20.66 12.20
CA LEU A 70 -23.86 -20.65 11.34
C LEU A 70 -24.82 -21.81 11.67
N ASN A 71 -24.47 -22.68 12.62
CA ASN A 71 -25.32 -23.78 13.05
C ASN A 71 -26.43 -23.29 13.98
N MET A 72 -27.36 -22.50 13.44
CA MET A 72 -28.58 -22.05 14.14
C MET A 72 -29.64 -23.17 14.26
N GLU A 73 -29.24 -24.44 14.31
CA GLU A 73 -30.15 -25.59 14.42
C GLU A 73 -30.90 -25.65 15.77
N ASN A 74 -30.43 -24.90 16.79
CA ASN A 74 -30.95 -24.99 18.15
C ASN A 74 -32.08 -24.01 18.47
N GLU A 75 -32.41 -23.06 17.59
CA GLU A 75 -33.50 -22.11 17.83
C GLU A 75 -34.81 -22.59 17.18
N LYS A 76 -35.38 -23.67 17.74
CA LYS A 76 -36.70 -24.24 17.37
C LYS A 76 -37.90 -23.29 17.59
N GLN A 77 -37.66 -22.01 17.85
CA GLN A 77 -38.68 -20.97 18.08
C GLN A 77 -38.71 -19.91 16.98
N LEU A 78 -37.76 -19.95 16.04
CA LEU A 78 -37.77 -19.05 14.88
C LEU A 78 -38.59 -19.66 13.74
N GLY A 79 -39.53 -18.88 13.17
CA GLY A 79 -40.24 -19.27 11.96
C GLY A 79 -39.28 -19.45 10.77
N PRO A 80 -39.55 -20.34 9.79
CA PRO A 80 -38.62 -20.62 8.69
C PRO A 80 -38.16 -19.38 7.90
N TRP A 81 -39.03 -18.37 7.81
CA TRP A 81 -38.75 -17.13 7.08
C TRP A 81 -37.79 -16.20 7.82
N SER A 82 -37.83 -16.14 9.16
CA SER A 82 -36.94 -15.27 9.94
C SER A 82 -35.52 -15.83 10.01
N VAL A 83 -35.35 -17.15 10.12
CA VAL A 83 -34.03 -17.81 10.10
C VAL A 83 -33.30 -17.53 8.78
N ASN A 84 -34.02 -17.68 7.66
CA ASN A 84 -33.45 -17.42 6.34
C ASN A 84 -33.04 -15.95 6.18
N LEU A 85 -33.84 -15.00 6.71
CA LEU A 85 -33.49 -13.58 6.67
C LEU A 85 -32.25 -13.25 7.51
N VAL A 86 -32.16 -13.75 8.74
CA VAL A 86 -30.99 -13.56 9.61
C VAL A 86 -29.73 -14.14 8.94
N LEU A 87 -29.82 -15.35 8.38
CA LEU A 87 -28.71 -15.99 7.68
C LEU A 87 -28.26 -15.16 6.46
N VAL A 88 -29.21 -14.66 5.65
CA VAL A 88 -28.91 -13.79 4.52
C VAL A 88 -28.25 -12.49 4.98
N ILE A 89 -28.72 -11.87 6.07
CA ILE A 89 -28.11 -10.64 6.62
C ILE A 89 -26.67 -10.91 7.08
N VAL A 90 -26.42 -12.01 7.79
CA VAL A 90 -25.07 -12.40 8.25
C VAL A 90 -24.14 -12.68 7.07
N LEU A 91 -24.59 -13.43 6.06
CA LEU A 91 -23.79 -13.68 4.85
C LEU A 91 -23.52 -12.39 4.07
N CYS A 92 -24.53 -11.55 3.93
CA CYS A 92 -24.41 -10.26 3.26
C CYS A 92 -23.40 -9.37 4.00
N ASN A 93 -23.46 -9.34 5.33
CA ASN A 93 -22.48 -8.65 6.16
C ASN A 93 -21.06 -9.18 5.92
N PHE A 94 -20.87 -10.51 5.94
CA PHE A 94 -19.58 -11.13 5.67
C PHE A 94 -18.98 -10.68 4.32
N PHE A 95 -19.75 -10.79 3.22
CA PHE A 95 -19.25 -10.45 1.89
C PHE A 95 -19.11 -8.94 1.69
N LEU A 96 -20.13 -8.14 2.03
CA LEU A 96 -20.09 -6.69 1.83
C LEU A 96 -19.01 -6.04 2.68
N VAL A 97 -18.95 -6.38 3.97
CA VAL A 97 -17.95 -5.78 4.86
C VAL A 97 -16.56 -6.22 4.44
N SER A 98 -16.32 -7.50 4.13
CA SER A 98 -15.01 -7.95 3.62
C SER A 98 -14.61 -7.22 2.33
N LEU A 99 -15.50 -7.15 1.33
CA LEU A 99 -15.21 -6.48 0.06
C LEU A 99 -14.97 -4.98 0.24
N VAL A 100 -15.81 -4.29 1.00
CA VAL A 100 -15.67 -2.85 1.23
C VAL A 100 -14.43 -2.54 2.07
N LEU A 101 -14.18 -3.30 3.14
CA LEU A 101 -13.02 -3.11 4.00
C LEU A 101 -11.72 -3.32 3.23
N VAL A 102 -11.61 -4.41 2.46
CA VAL A 102 -10.40 -4.69 1.68
C VAL A 102 -10.20 -3.64 0.58
N ASN A 103 -11.25 -3.29 -0.16
CA ASN A 103 -11.14 -2.32 -1.25
C ASN A 103 -10.79 -0.91 -0.74
N LEU A 104 -11.36 -0.48 0.38
CA LEU A 104 -11.04 0.82 0.98
C LEU A 104 -9.66 0.82 1.66
N LEU A 105 -9.24 -0.29 2.27
CA LEU A 105 -7.91 -0.42 2.85
C LEU A 105 -6.83 -0.36 1.75
N ILE A 106 -7.02 -1.11 0.66
CA ILE A 106 -6.10 -1.09 -0.50
C ILE A 106 -6.07 0.30 -1.12
N ALA A 107 -7.22 0.95 -1.33
CA ALA A 107 -7.27 2.29 -1.92
C ALA A 107 -6.50 3.33 -1.09
N MET A 108 -6.68 3.33 0.24
CA MET A 108 -5.96 4.26 1.12
C MET A 108 -4.47 3.93 1.20
N MET A 109 -4.10 2.66 1.38
CA MET A 109 -2.70 2.23 1.40
C MET A 109 -1.99 2.55 0.07
N SER A 110 -2.67 2.39 -1.07
CA SER A 110 -2.15 2.75 -2.39
C SER A 110 -1.91 4.25 -2.51
N SER A 111 -2.85 5.08 -2.04
CA SER A 111 -2.67 6.55 -2.05
C SER A 111 -1.50 6.99 -1.16
N THR A 112 -1.41 6.47 0.06
CA THR A 112 -0.32 6.83 0.98
C THR A 112 1.03 6.32 0.48
N TYR A 113 1.07 5.11 -0.10
CA TYR A 113 2.28 4.58 -0.74
C TYR A 113 2.73 5.45 -1.92
N GLU A 114 1.79 5.85 -2.78
CA GLU A 114 2.06 6.76 -3.91
C GLU A 114 2.63 8.09 -3.41
N ASP A 115 2.03 8.69 -2.37
CA ASP A 115 2.49 9.95 -1.78
C ASP A 115 3.91 9.84 -1.21
N ILE A 116 4.21 8.75 -0.49
CA ILE A 116 5.54 8.48 0.05
C ILE A 116 6.55 8.27 -1.09
N ASN A 117 6.20 7.48 -2.09
CA ASN A 117 7.06 7.18 -3.22
C ASN A 117 7.36 8.44 -4.06
N GLN A 118 6.36 9.29 -4.29
CA GLN A 118 6.54 10.59 -4.93
C GLN A 118 7.45 11.51 -4.09
N GLY A 119 7.28 11.51 -2.77
CA GLY A 119 8.16 12.22 -1.84
C GLY A 119 9.62 11.77 -1.94
N ALA A 120 9.86 10.45 -1.96
CA ALA A 120 11.17 9.86 -2.13
C ALA A 120 11.79 10.19 -3.49
N LYS A 121 11.02 10.14 -4.59
CA LYS A 121 11.49 10.50 -5.93
C LYS A 121 11.88 11.97 -6.04
N ARG A 122 11.14 12.88 -5.38
CA ARG A 122 11.50 14.30 -5.28
C ARG A 122 12.79 14.51 -4.48
N GLN A 123 12.91 13.86 -3.32
CA GLN A 123 14.11 13.90 -2.49
C GLN A 123 15.34 13.40 -3.25
N TRP A 124 15.20 12.28 -3.96
CA TRP A 124 16.25 11.72 -4.81
C TRP A 124 16.70 12.69 -5.89
N ASN A 125 15.77 13.34 -6.59
CA ASN A 125 16.11 14.34 -7.61
C ASN A 125 16.85 15.55 -7.03
N LEU A 126 16.53 15.99 -5.81
CA LEU A 126 17.24 17.08 -5.13
C LEU A 126 18.67 16.66 -4.73
N VAL A 127 18.83 15.46 -4.18
CA VAL A 127 20.15 14.91 -3.85
C VAL A 127 21.00 14.80 -5.11
N ARG A 128 20.42 14.28 -6.19
CA ARG A 128 21.08 14.15 -7.48
C ARG A 128 21.50 15.52 -8.05
N ALA A 129 20.63 16.52 -8.04
CA ALA A 129 20.96 17.87 -8.48
C ALA A 129 22.09 18.49 -7.64
N ARG A 130 22.08 18.27 -6.32
CA ARG A 130 23.13 18.75 -5.42
C ARG A 130 24.48 18.08 -5.71
N ILE A 131 24.51 16.78 -5.96
CA ILE A 131 25.74 16.06 -6.33
C ILE A 131 26.31 16.63 -7.63
N ILE A 132 25.47 16.75 -8.68
CA ILE A 132 25.88 17.32 -9.98
C ILE A 132 26.44 18.74 -9.80
N THR A 133 25.74 19.58 -9.05
CA THR A 133 26.17 20.97 -8.81
C THR A 133 27.49 21.05 -8.03
N ASN A 134 27.72 20.13 -7.10
CA ASN A 134 28.99 20.09 -6.36
C ASN A 134 30.14 19.63 -7.26
N ILE A 135 29.93 18.59 -8.07
CA ILE A 135 30.91 18.14 -9.06
C ILE A 135 31.25 19.28 -10.03
N ASP A 136 30.24 19.98 -10.56
CA ASP A 136 30.43 21.14 -11.46
C ASP A 136 31.27 22.27 -10.84
N LYS A 137 31.19 22.45 -9.51
CA LYS A 137 31.95 23.49 -8.79
C LYS A 137 33.39 23.10 -8.50
N GLU A 138 33.67 21.81 -8.37
CA GLU A 138 35.02 21.30 -8.10
C GLU A 138 35.88 21.23 -9.36
N MET A 139 35.28 21.33 -10.55
CA MET A 139 35.97 21.27 -11.85
C MET A 139 36.55 22.62 -12.31
N SER A 140 37.74 22.56 -12.92
CA SER A 140 38.37 23.71 -13.60
C SER A 140 37.66 24.04 -14.93
N GLU A 141 37.68 25.30 -15.37
CA GLU A 141 37.05 25.73 -16.65
C GLU A 141 37.53 24.94 -17.88
N LYS A 142 38.74 24.37 -17.82
CA LYS A 142 39.32 23.55 -18.89
C LYS A 142 38.74 22.13 -18.90
N GLU A 143 38.47 21.54 -17.73
CA GLU A 143 37.89 20.20 -17.57
C GLU A 143 36.41 20.20 -17.98
N ARG A 144 35.69 21.29 -17.68
CA ARG A 144 34.28 21.47 -18.02
C ARG A 144 34.00 21.54 -19.53
N LYS A 145 35.00 21.90 -20.35
CA LYS A 145 34.90 21.97 -21.81
C LYS A 145 35.27 20.67 -22.51
N ASN A 146 35.91 19.74 -21.81
CA ASN A 146 36.33 18.48 -22.40
C ASN A 146 35.17 17.47 -22.37
N LYS A 147 34.68 17.07 -23.56
CA LYS A 147 33.55 16.12 -23.71
C LYS A 147 33.81 14.75 -23.07
N GLN A 148 35.08 14.37 -22.88
CA GLN A 148 35.49 13.12 -22.23
C GLN A 148 35.17 13.05 -20.73
N HIS A 149 34.93 14.18 -20.06
CA HIS A 149 34.54 14.23 -18.65
C HIS A 149 33.06 14.57 -18.48
N MET A 150 32.25 14.42 -19.54
CA MET A 150 30.82 14.65 -19.46
C MET A 150 30.16 13.46 -18.77
N TYR A 151 29.87 13.60 -17.48
CA TYR A 151 29.32 12.56 -16.60
C TYR A 151 27.87 12.13 -16.91
N TRP A 152 27.26 12.65 -17.99
CA TRP A 152 25.93 12.27 -18.45
C TRP A 152 25.98 12.01 -19.95
N GLU A 153 26.30 10.77 -20.31
CA GLU A 153 26.07 10.29 -21.66
C GLU A 153 24.72 9.56 -21.69
N TRP A 154 23.92 9.84 -22.72
CA TRP A 154 22.63 9.20 -22.90
C TRP A 154 22.88 7.80 -23.43
N GLU A 155 22.79 6.79 -22.57
CA GLU A 155 22.89 5.41 -23.02
C GLU A 155 21.50 4.77 -23.02
N ASP A 156 21.04 4.42 -24.22
CA ASP A 156 19.80 3.67 -24.45
C ASP A 156 20.00 2.20 -24.05
N VAL A 157 20.11 1.96 -22.75
CA VAL A 157 20.20 0.60 -22.22
C VAL A 157 18.80 0.06 -21.99
N HIS A 158 18.43 -0.89 -22.86
CA HIS A 158 17.30 -1.81 -22.83
C HIS A 158 15.96 -1.35 -23.47
N LYS A 159 15.38 -2.30 -24.20
CA LYS A 159 14.18 -2.21 -25.06
C LYS A 159 12.85 -1.89 -24.33
N ASP A 160 12.89 -1.45 -23.09
CA ASP A 160 11.70 -1.09 -22.28
C ASP A 160 11.53 0.42 -22.05
N GLY A 161 12.34 1.26 -22.70
CA GLY A 161 12.09 2.71 -22.79
C GLY A 161 12.33 3.50 -21.51
N GLU A 162 12.84 2.88 -20.46
CA GLU A 162 13.29 3.59 -19.25
C GLU A 162 14.73 4.07 -19.42
N ARG A 163 14.90 5.40 -19.38
CA ARG A 163 16.19 6.08 -19.52
C ARG A 163 16.89 6.18 -18.17
N PHE A 164 18.06 5.56 -18.05
CA PHE A 164 18.90 5.65 -16.85
C PHE A 164 20.14 6.48 -17.16
N MET A 165 20.60 7.28 -16.18
CA MET A 165 21.90 7.91 -16.27
C MET A 165 22.94 6.96 -15.67
N THR A 166 23.89 6.52 -16.48
CA THR A 166 25.05 5.77 -16.04
C THR A 166 26.17 6.75 -15.71
N PHE A 167 26.77 6.60 -14.53
CA PHE A 167 28.02 7.27 -14.22
C PHE A 167 29.12 6.43 -14.86
N THR A 168 29.83 6.97 -15.86
CA THR A 168 31.08 6.34 -16.29
C THR A 168 32.12 6.60 -15.22
N THR A 169 32.27 5.64 -14.30
CA THR A 169 33.40 5.60 -13.38
C THR A 169 34.68 5.47 -14.21
N SER A 170 35.81 6.03 -13.77
CA SER A 170 37.06 6.06 -14.56
C SER A 170 37.50 4.70 -15.11
N GLU A 171 37.09 3.61 -14.46
CA GLU A 171 37.32 2.22 -14.86
C GLU A 171 36.64 1.85 -16.20
N ASN A 172 35.42 2.36 -16.47
CA ASN A 172 34.70 2.12 -17.72
C ASN A 172 35.15 3.02 -18.87
N LEU A 173 35.78 4.16 -18.55
CA LEU A 173 36.33 5.06 -19.56
C LEU A 173 37.60 4.48 -20.19
N GLU A 174 38.44 3.78 -19.41
CA GLU A 174 39.62 3.10 -19.95
C GLU A 174 39.27 1.94 -20.88
N SER A 175 38.25 1.13 -20.54
CA SER A 175 37.78 0.05 -21.43
C SER A 175 37.19 0.60 -22.73
N TYR A 176 36.42 1.69 -22.67
CA TYR A 176 35.82 2.32 -23.84
C TYR A 176 36.85 3.01 -24.74
N LEU A 177 37.89 3.62 -24.17
CA LEU A 177 39.01 4.20 -24.93
C LEU A 177 39.91 3.11 -25.52
N ALA A 178 40.07 1.97 -24.85
CA ALA A 178 40.79 0.81 -25.38
C ALA A 178 40.05 0.21 -26.60
N GLU A 179 38.74 0.02 -26.51
CA GLU A 179 37.91 -0.52 -27.60
C GLU A 179 37.88 0.43 -28.81
N ARG A 180 37.74 1.74 -28.56
CA ARG A 180 37.75 2.77 -29.61
C ARG A 180 39.12 3.01 -30.23
N SER A 181 40.21 2.69 -29.52
CA SER A 181 41.57 2.74 -30.09
C SER A 181 41.83 1.61 -31.08
N GLN A 182 41.19 0.45 -30.89
CA GLN A 182 41.29 -0.69 -31.79
C GLN A 182 40.49 -0.48 -33.09
N GLU A 183 39.31 0.15 -33.02
CA GLU A 183 38.50 0.50 -34.21
C GLU A 183 39.13 1.55 -35.13
N LEU A 184 40.12 2.31 -34.65
CA LEU A 184 40.83 3.33 -35.45
C LEU A 184 42.12 2.79 -36.08
N GLU A 185 42.53 1.55 -35.75
CA GLU A 185 43.69 0.86 -36.32
C GLU A 185 43.34 -0.19 -37.39
N GLU A 186 42.05 -0.42 -37.67
CA GLU A 186 41.53 -1.15 -38.84
C GLU A 186 41.07 -0.21 -39.97
#